data_AF-A0A2N1IMA0-F1
#
_entry.id   AF-A0A2N1IMA0-F1
#
_cell.length_a   1.000
_cell.length_b   1.000
_cell.length_c   1.000
_cell.angle_alpha   90.00
_cell.angle_beta   90.00
_cell.angle_gamma   90.00
#
_symmetry.space_group_name_H-M   'P 1'
#
loop_
_entity.id
_entity.type
_entity.pdbx_description
1 polymer ?
#
loop_
_entity_poly.entity_id
_entity_poly.type
_entity_poly.pdbx_seq_one_letter_code
_entity_poly.pdbx_strand_id
1 'polypeptide(L)'
;MIDLKDVNVSLSANAASFFFAFLAPGFLILFLLKPQLFILLDFWKLFILASAITAPPFLVTMLFAAAAYFNLLRSHPEHVDNWGGPREWYLRLAFNNAVSMFLIALLIWVFDFSVKGYVISGCVLTACNFLSEMYYFLRFIRDPENFDYGWFKSIRSLIER
;
A
#
# COMPACT_ATOMS: atom_id res chain seq x y z
N MET A 1 -16.54 -7.40 24.46
CA MET A 1 -15.36 -8.04 25.09
C MET A 1 -14.48 -8.44 23.91
N ILE A 2 -13.34 -7.78 23.72
CA ILE A 2 -12.46 -8.05 22.57
C ILE A 2 -11.78 -9.41 22.81
N ASP A 3 -11.91 -10.35 21.88
CA ASP A 3 -11.24 -11.65 21.98
C ASP A 3 -9.73 -11.45 21.73
N LEU A 4 -8.90 -12.03 22.61
CA LEU A 4 -7.44 -11.93 22.51
C LEU A 4 -6.90 -12.55 21.21
N LYS A 5 -7.65 -13.48 20.60
CA LYS A 5 -7.32 -14.06 19.30
C LYS A 5 -7.40 -13.03 18.16
N ASP A 6 -8.43 -12.18 18.15
CA ASP A 6 -8.67 -11.19 17.09
C ASP A 6 -7.60 -10.09 17.11
N VAL A 7 -7.16 -9.70 18.31
CA VAL A 7 -6.05 -8.76 18.50
C VAL A 7 -4.76 -9.29 17.87
N ASN A 8 -4.49 -10.59 18.04
CA ASN A 8 -3.26 -11.21 17.57
C ASN A 8 -3.25 -11.38 16.03
N VAL A 9 -4.40 -11.71 15.45
CA VAL A 9 -4.58 -11.80 13.99
C VAL A 9 -4.43 -10.41 13.35
N SER A 10 -5.03 -9.39 13.95
CA SER A 10 -4.93 -8.00 13.48
C SER A 10 -3.48 -7.48 13.49
N LEU A 11 -2.77 -7.70 14.59
CA LEU A 11 -1.36 -7.30 14.71
C LEU A 11 -0.49 -8.02 13.68
N SER A 12 -0.69 -9.32 13.52
CA SER A 12 0.04 -10.15 12.57
C SER A 12 -0.20 -9.71 11.12
N ALA A 13 -1.45 -9.41 10.75
CA ALA A 13 -1.79 -8.93 9.41
C ALA A 13 -1.15 -7.57 9.10
N ASN A 14 -1.13 -6.66 10.07
CA ASN A 14 -0.47 -5.36 9.91
C ASN A 14 1.05 -5.50 9.80
N ALA A 15 1.66 -6.32 10.65
CA ALA A 15 3.10 -6.57 10.61
C ALA A 15 3.53 -7.26 9.30
N ALA A 16 2.77 -8.26 8.86
CA ALA A 16 3.02 -8.94 7.59
C ALA A 16 2.86 -7.96 6.41
N SER A 17 1.81 -7.13 6.41
CA SER A 17 1.61 -6.12 5.38
C SER A 17 2.74 -5.10 5.35
N PHE A 18 3.21 -4.64 6.51
CA PHE A 18 4.37 -3.77 6.59
C PHE A 18 5.62 -4.44 6.00
N PHE A 19 5.87 -5.70 6.35
CA PHE A 19 7.03 -6.42 5.83
C PHE A 19 6.97 -6.60 4.31
N PHE A 20 5.84 -7.07 3.77
CA PHE A 20 5.71 -7.36 2.34
C PHE A 20 5.55 -6.12 1.47
N ALA A 21 4.96 -5.05 1.99
CA ALA A 21 4.74 -3.84 1.23
C ALA A 21 5.92 -2.87 1.27
N PHE A 22 6.79 -2.95 2.28
CA PHE A 22 7.86 -1.98 2.48
C PHE A 22 9.24 -2.63 2.60
N LEU A 23 9.42 -3.53 3.58
CA LEU A 23 10.75 -4.04 3.93
C LEU A 23 11.30 -5.01 2.89
N ALA A 24 10.58 -6.09 2.59
CA ALA A 24 11.03 -7.12 1.66
C ALA A 24 11.35 -6.55 0.26
N PRO A 25 10.44 -5.80 -0.40
CA PRO A 25 10.78 -5.21 -1.69
C PRO A 25 11.82 -4.09 -1.55
N GLY A 26 11.84 -3.34 -0.45
CA GLY A 26 12.85 -2.30 -0.21
C GLY A 26 14.26 -2.86 -0.10
N PHE A 27 14.45 -3.95 0.64
CA PHE A 27 15.73 -4.66 0.71
C PHE A 27 16.15 -5.18 -0.66
N LEU A 28 15.21 -5.77 -1.42
CA LEU A 28 15.48 -6.28 -2.76
C LEU A 28 15.93 -5.17 -3.72
N ILE A 29 15.21 -4.04 -3.73
CA ILE A 29 15.53 -2.88 -4.58
C ILE A 29 16.89 -2.30 -4.19
N LEU A 30 17.18 -2.17 -2.90
CA LEU A 30 18.49 -1.69 -2.43
C LEU A 30 19.63 -2.63 -2.85
N PHE A 31 19.42 -3.93 -2.71
CA PHE A 31 20.40 -4.93 -3.13
C PHE A 31 20.66 -4.87 -4.64
N LEU A 32 19.61 -4.73 -5.45
CA LEU A 32 19.74 -4.64 -6.91
C LEU A 32 20.43 -3.34 -7.36
N LEU A 33 20.10 -2.20 -6.77
CA LEU A 33 20.63 -0.90 -7.21
C LEU A 33 22.01 -0.57 -6.63
N LYS A 34 22.26 -0.94 -5.37
CA LYS A 34 23.45 -0.57 -4.60
C LYS A 34 23.85 -1.69 -3.62
N PRO A 35 24.32 -2.85 -4.10
CA PRO A 35 24.67 -3.99 -3.25
C PRO A 35 25.76 -3.64 -2.21
N GLN A 36 26.65 -2.69 -2.51
CA GLN A 36 27.69 -2.26 -1.56
C GLN A 36 27.08 -1.60 -0.31
N LEU A 37 26.00 -0.85 -0.44
CA LEU A 37 25.30 -0.26 0.71
C LEU A 37 24.65 -1.34 1.58
N PHE A 38 24.16 -2.41 0.95
CA PHE A 38 23.56 -3.54 1.65
C PHE A 38 24.57 -4.26 2.56
N ILE A 39 25.83 -4.33 2.15
CA ILE A 39 26.90 -4.98 2.92
C ILE A 39 27.45 -4.03 4.01
N LEU A 40 27.52 -2.73 3.72
CA LEU A 40 28.16 -1.74 4.59
C LEU A 40 27.27 -1.31 5.77
N LEU A 41 25.96 -1.25 5.57
CA LEU A 41 25.02 -0.72 6.54
C LEU A 41 24.56 -1.80 7.53
N ASP A 42 24.35 -1.41 8.79
CA ASP A 42 23.70 -2.28 9.76
C ASP A 42 22.21 -2.47 9.46
N PHE A 43 21.61 -3.46 10.10
CA PHE A 43 20.20 -3.82 9.92
C PHE A 43 19.26 -2.63 10.12
N TRP A 44 19.47 -1.79 11.13
CA TRP A 44 18.56 -0.68 11.44
C TRP A 44 18.60 0.41 10.37
N LYS A 45 19.79 0.73 9.86
CA LYS A 45 19.95 1.65 8.74
C LYS A 45 19.30 1.10 7.47
N LEU A 46 19.49 -0.18 7.18
CA LEU A 46 18.85 -0.82 6.04
C LEU A 46 17.34 -0.87 6.19
N PHE A 47 16.83 -1.15 7.38
CA PHE A 47 15.40 -1.18 7.69
C PHE A 47 14.75 0.19 7.41
N ILE A 48 15.36 1.27 7.91
CA ILE A 48 14.88 2.64 7.68
C ILE A 48 14.94 2.96 6.19
N LEU A 49 16.04 2.62 5.52
CA LEU A 49 16.22 2.94 4.10
C LEU A 49 15.22 2.17 3.22
N ALA A 50 15.03 0.87 3.47
CA ALA A 50 14.07 0.02 2.76
C ALA A 50 12.64 0.55 2.91
N SER A 51 12.26 0.94 4.14
CA SER A 51 10.97 1.58 4.41
C SER A 51 10.86 2.93 3.69
N ALA A 52 11.89 3.76 3.73
CA ALA A 52 11.87 5.09 3.17
C ALA A 52 11.78 5.10 1.63
N ILE A 53 12.42 4.15 0.93
CA ILE A 53 12.34 4.12 -0.53
C ILE A 53 10.95 3.67 -1.01
N THR A 54 10.31 2.75 -0.29
CA THR A 54 9.01 2.16 -0.67
C THR A 54 7.80 2.93 -0.15
N ALA A 55 7.98 3.82 0.84
CA ALA A 55 6.89 4.55 1.49
C ALA A 55 6.21 5.64 0.65
N PRO A 56 6.89 6.47 -0.15
CA PRO A 56 6.26 7.61 -0.81
C PRO A 56 5.05 7.24 -1.69
N PRO A 57 5.10 6.20 -2.55
CA PRO A 57 3.94 5.77 -3.34
C PRO A 57 2.73 5.39 -2.48
N PHE A 58 2.97 4.62 -1.41
CA PHE A 58 1.94 4.25 -0.44
C PHE A 58 1.33 5.50 0.22
N LEU A 59 2.15 6.41 0.73
CA LEU A 59 1.69 7.61 1.43
C LEU A 59 0.78 8.48 0.57
N VAL A 60 1.12 8.65 -0.71
CA VAL A 60 0.27 9.41 -1.66
C VAL A 60 -1.14 8.81 -1.73
N THR A 61 -1.23 7.49 -1.95
CA THR A 61 -2.54 6.81 -2.03
C THR A 61 -3.27 6.79 -0.70
N MET A 62 -2.57 6.65 0.42
CA MET A 62 -3.15 6.64 1.76
C MET A 62 -3.75 8.00 2.13
N LEU A 63 -3.03 9.09 1.81
CA LEU A 63 -3.52 10.46 2.01
C LEU A 63 -4.75 10.74 1.14
N PHE A 64 -4.77 10.24 -0.10
CA PHE A 64 -5.94 10.34 -0.95
C PHE A 64 -7.15 9.58 -0.37
N ALA A 65 -6.96 8.32 0.05
CA ALA A 65 -8.05 7.54 0.64
C ALA A 65 -8.64 8.20 1.90
N ALA A 66 -7.78 8.80 2.74
CA ALA A 66 -8.20 9.57 3.90
C ALA A 66 -8.96 10.85 3.51
N ALA A 67 -8.44 11.62 2.54
CA ALA A 67 -9.12 12.83 2.05
C ALA A 67 -10.48 12.52 1.41
N ALA A 68 -10.55 11.44 0.63
CA ALA A 68 -11.78 10.92 0.05
C ALA A 68 -12.80 10.56 1.15
N TYR A 69 -12.39 9.85 2.19
CA TYR A 69 -13.27 9.50 3.31
C TYR A 69 -13.87 10.74 3.98
N PHE A 70 -13.07 11.76 4.29
CA PHE A 70 -13.61 12.99 4.89
C PHE A 70 -14.57 13.75 3.97
N ASN A 71 -14.40 13.62 2.66
CA ASN A 71 -15.33 14.17 1.67
C ASN A 71 -16.64 13.36 1.62
N LEU A 72 -16.54 12.03 1.62
CA LEU A 72 -17.69 11.12 1.62
C LEU A 72 -18.51 11.21 2.91
N LEU A 73 -17.85 11.38 4.06
CA LEU A 73 -18.51 11.58 5.35
C LEU A 73 -19.46 12.80 5.33
N ARG A 74 -19.18 13.81 4.48
CA ARG A 74 -20.04 14.99 4.32
C ARG A 74 -21.10 14.83 3.23
N SER A 75 -20.82 14.05 2.18
CA SER A 75 -21.67 13.97 0.99
C SER A 75 -22.59 12.75 0.97
N HIS A 76 -22.15 11.61 1.51
CA HIS A 76 -22.85 10.33 1.55
C HIS A 76 -22.62 9.63 2.91
N PRO A 77 -23.01 10.25 4.04
CA PRO A 77 -22.69 9.75 5.38
C PRO A 77 -23.25 8.35 5.65
N GLU A 78 -24.41 8.02 5.09
CA GLU A 78 -25.09 6.73 5.25
C GLU A 78 -24.38 5.55 4.57
N HIS A 79 -23.48 5.81 3.63
CA HIS A 79 -22.78 4.79 2.86
C HIS A 79 -21.26 4.79 3.07
N VAL A 80 -20.73 5.72 3.86
CA VAL A 80 -19.27 5.93 4.01
C VAL A 80 -18.55 4.67 4.51
N ASP A 81 -19.23 3.80 5.26
CA ASP A 81 -18.69 2.51 5.71
C ASP A 81 -18.34 1.56 4.56
N ASN A 82 -18.91 1.74 3.37
CA ASN A 82 -18.55 0.97 2.16
C ASN A 82 -17.21 1.43 1.56
N TRP A 83 -16.75 2.65 1.86
CA TRP A 83 -15.41 3.12 1.50
C TRP A 83 -14.33 2.45 2.36
N GLY A 84 -14.72 1.94 3.53
CA GLY A 84 -13.86 1.29 4.50
C GLY A 84 -13.25 2.28 5.50
N GLY A 85 -12.55 1.74 6.50
CA GLY A 85 -11.82 2.54 7.51
C GLY A 85 -10.29 2.52 7.33
N PRO A 86 -9.53 3.23 8.20
CA PRO A 86 -8.07 3.35 8.10
C PRO A 86 -7.32 2.01 8.00
N ARG A 87 -7.79 0.98 8.73
CA ARG A 87 -7.19 -0.36 8.69
C ARG A 87 -7.40 -1.05 7.34
N GLU A 88 -8.58 -0.92 6.76
CA GLU A 88 -8.90 -1.50 5.45
C GLU A 88 -8.09 -0.83 4.35
N TRP A 89 -8.01 0.51 4.35
CA TRP A 89 -7.17 1.24 3.41
C TRP A 89 -5.71 0.86 3.58
N TYR A 90 -5.21 0.75 4.82
CA TYR A 90 -3.84 0.35 5.09
C TYR A 90 -3.51 -1.00 4.43
N LEU A 91 -4.30 -2.04 4.71
CA LEU A 91 -4.06 -3.38 4.17
C LEU A 91 -4.18 -3.42 2.64
N ARG A 92 -5.21 -2.74 2.10
CA ARG A 92 -5.46 -2.66 0.66
C ARG A 92 -4.36 -1.95 -0.10
N LEU A 93 -3.98 -0.77 0.36
CA LEU A 93 -2.96 0.05 -0.27
C LEU A 93 -1.56 -0.54 -0.03
N ALA A 94 -1.33 -1.22 1.11
CA ALA A 94 -0.10 -1.95 1.35
C ALA A 94 0.06 -3.09 0.35
N PHE A 95 -1.01 -3.85 0.07
CA PHE A 95 -0.98 -4.88 -0.97
C PHE A 95 -0.66 -4.29 -2.35
N ASN A 96 -1.33 -3.20 -2.75
CA ASN A 96 -1.04 -2.52 -4.02
C ASN A 96 0.40 -2.00 -4.08
N ASN A 97 0.92 -1.47 -2.97
CA ASN A 97 2.31 -1.03 -2.87
C ASN A 97 3.29 -2.20 -3.00
N ALA A 98 3.01 -3.33 -2.36
CA ALA A 98 3.82 -4.55 -2.46
C ALA A 98 3.94 -4.98 -3.93
N VAL A 99 2.80 -5.13 -4.63
CA VAL A 99 2.76 -5.49 -6.06
C VAL A 99 3.57 -4.49 -6.89
N SER A 100 3.38 -3.19 -6.64
CA SER A 100 4.09 -2.14 -7.37
C SER A 100 5.61 -2.20 -7.15
N MET A 101 6.06 -2.35 -5.91
CA MET A 101 7.49 -2.38 -5.57
C MET A 101 8.16 -3.66 -6.06
N PHE A 102 7.50 -4.82 -5.97
CA PHE A 102 8.03 -6.05 -6.55
C PHE A 102 8.08 -5.98 -8.08
N LEU A 103 7.11 -5.34 -8.73
CA LEU A 103 7.16 -5.07 -10.16
C LEU A 103 8.35 -4.17 -10.52
N ILE A 104 8.60 -3.10 -9.75
CA ILE A 104 9.79 -2.26 -9.94
C ILE A 104 11.08 -3.07 -9.76
N ALA A 105 11.17 -3.90 -8.72
CA ALA A 105 12.32 -4.78 -8.51
C ALA A 105 12.54 -5.73 -9.69
N LEU A 106 11.47 -6.32 -10.23
CA LEU A 106 11.52 -7.15 -11.43
C LEU A 106 12.03 -6.35 -12.64
N LEU A 107 11.52 -5.13 -12.85
CA LEU A 107 11.96 -4.27 -13.95
C LEU A 107 13.44 -3.88 -13.81
N ILE A 108 13.90 -3.56 -12.59
CA ILE A 108 15.32 -3.30 -12.32
C ILE A 108 16.16 -4.52 -12.69
N TRP A 109 15.72 -5.72 -12.29
CA TRP A 109 16.47 -6.94 -12.56
C TRP A 109 16.52 -7.32 -14.04
N VAL A 110 15.41 -7.18 -14.78
CA VAL A 110 15.31 -7.55 -16.20
C VAL A 110 16.01 -6.53 -17.12
N PHE A 111 15.89 -5.24 -16.82
CA PHE A 111 16.35 -4.17 -17.71
C PHE A 111 17.58 -3.42 -17.19
N ASP A 112 18.15 -3.86 -16.07
CA ASP A 112 19.31 -3.23 -15.40
C ASP A 112 19.11 -1.73 -15.14
N PHE A 113 17.97 -1.37 -14.55
CA PHE A 113 17.66 0.03 -14.30
C PHE A 113 18.58 0.64 -13.24
N SER A 114 19.14 1.80 -13.56
CA SER A 114 19.79 2.66 -12.56
C SER A 114 18.75 3.27 -11.60
N VAL A 115 19.23 3.96 -10.56
CA VAL A 115 18.39 4.72 -9.60
C VAL A 115 17.41 5.67 -10.31
N LYS A 116 17.78 6.25 -11.46
CA LYS A 116 16.87 7.09 -12.26
C LYS A 116 15.68 6.29 -12.79
N GLY A 117 15.92 5.06 -13.27
CA GLY A 117 14.87 4.17 -13.75
C GLY A 117 13.94 3.72 -12.61
N TYR A 118 14.48 3.50 -11.42
CA TYR A 118 13.70 3.29 -10.19
C TYR A 118 12.75 4.47 -9.91
N VAL A 119 13.28 5.70 -9.88
CA VAL A 119 12.47 6.90 -9.59
C VAL A 119 11.36 7.08 -10.63
N ILE A 120 11.67 6.95 -11.93
CA ILE A 120 10.68 7.09 -13.00
C ILE A 120 9.59 6.02 -12.87
N SER A 121 9.98 4.75 -12.70
CA SER A 121 9.02 3.64 -12.54
C SER A 121 8.16 3.82 -11.29
N GLY A 122 8.76 4.29 -10.19
CA GLY A 122 8.06 4.65 -8.96
C GLY A 122 7.03 5.75 -9.18
N CYS A 123 7.38 6.83 -9.88
CA CYS A 123 6.45 7.91 -10.22
C CYS A 123 5.30 7.42 -11.11
N VAL A 124 5.59 6.62 -12.15
CA VAL A 124 4.58 6.07 -13.06
C VAL A 124 3.59 5.18 -12.30
N LEU A 125 4.08 4.22 -11.50
CA LEU A 125 3.19 3.34 -10.73
C LEU A 125 2.42 4.10 -9.64
N THR A 126 3.02 5.11 -9.01
CA THR A 126 2.31 5.98 -8.06
C THR A 126 1.15 6.70 -8.77
N ALA A 127 1.38 7.25 -9.96
CA ALA A 127 0.34 7.90 -10.75
C ALA A 127 -0.76 6.90 -11.15
N CYS A 128 -0.40 5.69 -11.59
CA CYS A 128 -1.38 4.64 -11.90
C CYS A 128 -2.22 4.24 -10.68
N ASN A 129 -1.60 4.04 -9.52
CA ASN A 129 -2.31 3.70 -8.29
C ASN A 129 -3.22 4.85 -7.85
N PHE A 130 -2.77 6.10 -7.93
CA PHE A 130 -3.59 7.27 -7.64
C PHE A 130 -4.80 7.37 -8.59
N LEU A 131 -4.60 7.18 -9.90
CA LEU A 131 -5.70 7.16 -10.87
C LEU A 131 -6.70 6.03 -10.59
N SER A 132 -6.21 4.86 -10.15
CA SER A 132 -7.07 3.75 -9.73
C SER A 132 -7.89 4.13 -8.49
N GLU A 133 -7.29 4.77 -7.48
CA GLU A 133 -8.02 5.25 -6.30
C GLU A 133 -9.06 6.32 -6.66
N MET A 134 -8.71 7.24 -7.54
CA MET A 134 -9.63 8.25 -8.05
C MET A 134 -10.80 7.62 -8.82
N TYR A 135 -10.53 6.58 -9.62
CA TYR A 135 -11.57 5.80 -10.28
C TYR A 135 -12.52 5.14 -9.26
N TYR A 136 -11.99 4.51 -8.20
CA TYR A 136 -12.82 3.94 -7.14
C TYR A 136 -13.66 5.01 -6.44
N PHE A 137 -13.08 6.16 -6.13
CA PHE A 137 -13.81 7.29 -5.54
C PHE A 137 -14.96 7.78 -6.43
N LEU A 138 -14.72 7.96 -7.74
CA LEU A 138 -15.76 8.35 -8.68
C LEU A 138 -16.86 7.30 -8.82
N ARG A 139 -16.48 6.02 -8.79
CA ARG A 139 -17.45 4.91 -8.80
C ARG A 139 -18.29 4.89 -7.53
N PHE A 140 -17.69 5.15 -6.36
CA PHE A 140 -18.39 5.28 -5.10
C PHE A 140 -19.44 6.39 -5.17
N ILE A 141 -19.06 7.59 -5.63
CA ILE A 141 -20.00 8.72 -5.76
C ILE A 141 -21.18 8.38 -6.67
N ARG A 142 -20.96 7.58 -7.72
CA ARG A 142 -21.99 7.24 -8.70
C ARG A 142 -22.99 6.19 -8.19
N ASP A 143 -22.53 5.23 -7.39
CA ASP A 143 -23.33 4.10 -6.91
C ASP A 143 -22.80 3.61 -5.55
N PRO A 144 -23.08 4.36 -4.46
CA PRO A 144 -22.51 4.10 -3.13
C PRO A 144 -23.11 2.84 -2.47
N GLU A 145 -24.36 2.49 -2.80
CA GLU A 145 -25.06 1.30 -2.27
C GLU A 145 -24.41 0.00 -2.73
N ASN A 146 -24.04 -0.07 -4.02
CA ASN A 146 -23.46 -1.28 -4.61
C ASN A 146 -21.93 -1.17 -4.77
N PHE A 147 -21.31 -0.21 -4.09
CA PHE A 147 -19.87 0.01 -4.19
C PHE A 147 -19.09 -1.18 -3.61
N ASP A 148 -18.08 -1.61 -4.36
CA ASP A 148 -17.12 -2.62 -3.94
C ASP A 148 -15.82 -2.42 -4.72
N TYR A 149 -14.71 -2.59 -4.02
CA TYR A 149 -13.37 -2.64 -4.61
C TYR A 149 -13.11 -3.94 -5.40
N GLY A 150 -14.08 -4.87 -5.44
CA GLY A 150 -14.12 -6.07 -6.28
C GLY A 150 -13.42 -7.26 -5.63
N TRP A 151 -12.09 -7.24 -5.62
CA TRP A 151 -11.22 -8.29 -5.08
C TRP A 151 -10.98 -8.14 -3.56
N PHE A 152 -11.26 -6.95 -3.02
CA PHE A 152 -11.07 -6.61 -1.60
C PHE A 152 -12.25 -6.93 -0.67
N LYS A 153 -13.39 -7.42 -1.20
CA LYS A 153 -14.49 -7.96 -0.37
C LYS A 153 -14.01 -8.98 0.67
N SER A 154 -12.94 -9.72 0.36
CA SER A 154 -12.33 -10.69 1.28
C SER A 154 -11.60 -10.07 2.47
N ILE A 155 -11.08 -8.85 2.38
CA ILE A 155 -10.31 -8.22 3.46
C ILE A 155 -11.22 -7.75 4.59
N ARG A 156 -12.41 -7.21 4.28
CA ARG A 156 -13.42 -6.90 5.31
C ARG A 156 -13.75 -8.14 6.15
N SER A 157 -13.93 -9.29 5.48
CA SER A 157 -14.16 -10.58 6.14
C SER A 157 -12.97 -11.13 6.94
N LEU A 158 -11.74 -10.66 6.68
CA LEU A 158 -10.53 -10.98 7.45
C LEU A 158 -10.34 -10.05 8.66
N ILE A 159 -11.03 -8.91 8.69
CA ILE A 159 -10.97 -7.90 9.75
C ILE A 159 -12.13 -8.07 10.74
N GLU A 160 -13.30 -8.47 10.26
CA GLU A 160 -14.53 -8.69 11.03
C GLU A 160 -14.65 -10.11 11.64
N ARG A 161 -13.67 -10.98 11.38
CA ARG A 161 -13.51 -12.29 12.02
C ARG A 161 -12.46 -12.26 13.12
#